data_AF-A0A812HKI3-F1
#
_entry.id   AF-A0A812HKI3-F1
#
_cell.length_a   1.000
_cell.length_b   1.000
_cell.length_c   1.000
_cell.angle_alpha   90.00
_cell.angle_beta   90.00
_cell.angle_gamma   90.00
#
_symmetry.space_group_name_H-M   'P 1'
#
loop_
_entity.id
_entity.type
_entity.pdbx_description
1 polymer ?
#
loop_
_entity_poly.entity_id
_entity_poly.type
_entity_poly.pdbx_seq_one_letter_code
_entity_poly.pdbx_strand_id
1 'polypeptide(L)'
;VLTFADCCSSLDAARECFRGVNGWFNYDFCCLEPAPEHENCDWNFLLSRVGEDVQPLENYPVILREVCCIYPHPGCWGDAEDDVMAPMFAECCFPGLRRRLLYPQEDDATWLEGDLDEEFEALEGLRWSEADFDAFEEELQQYRDAKPGELGLLPCRVRVRDGKLIPCNYSQCQTTVDPNNDCAYVRAVEVALRIIGTHLPLPDLDMFVSPTNNDAGISSVPVFTRSRPRSPRGKYIALPFEYQLHPWQSRKATATLAKVASKHPWEKRLGKLLWRGTNSNHVVNHCSLKEVAEGTAPWSLCVEGWREALLGIGDEGIKWHTSSWNFTNWYQTPRGVLVLLSQYIAAVDAKWTGISRNMEPELWEYFEAENMTAPSVKFWEQLAYKYGINIEGTGIGDRIYWQMLGGQVVLNHETPQVSWLLAEPSAPTRRGALKPYQHFVPLRFDLADLVDRLEWLERNDELARRIAESSQMFAERHLGYDSILFYFDRVIRRYASDHLK
;
A
#
# COMPACT_ATOMS: atom_id res chain seq x y z
N VAL A 1 8.33 -11.22 -35.01
CA VAL A 1 7.29 -10.19 -34.86
C VAL A 1 6.12 -10.88 -34.20
N LEU A 2 5.84 -10.56 -32.92
CA LEU A 2 4.62 -11.05 -32.27
C LEU A 2 3.51 -10.06 -32.58
N THR A 3 2.42 -10.53 -33.16
CA THR A 3 1.23 -9.72 -33.44
C THR A 3 0.24 -9.82 -32.28
N PHE A 4 -0.71 -8.90 -32.27
CA PHE A 4 -1.85 -8.96 -31.36
C PHE A 4 -2.63 -10.29 -31.51
N ALA A 5 -2.86 -10.73 -32.75
CA ALA A 5 -3.56 -11.98 -33.03
C ALA A 5 -2.83 -13.19 -32.45
N ASP A 6 -1.48 -13.17 -32.45
CA ASP A 6 -0.68 -14.22 -31.85
C ASP A 6 -0.90 -14.27 -30.33
N CYS A 7 -0.77 -13.12 -29.65
CA CYS A 7 -0.81 -13.06 -28.18
C CYS A 7 -2.23 -13.15 -27.58
N CYS A 8 -3.26 -12.80 -28.35
CA CYS A 8 -4.65 -12.73 -27.88
C CYS A 8 -5.51 -13.94 -28.24
N SER A 9 -4.91 -14.98 -28.84
CA SER A 9 -5.64 -16.18 -29.28
C SER A 9 -6.03 -17.12 -28.12
N SER A 10 -5.25 -17.16 -27.05
CA SER A 10 -5.49 -17.98 -25.86
C SER A 10 -4.59 -17.56 -24.68
N LEU A 11 -4.89 -18.03 -23.47
CA LEU A 11 -4.04 -17.79 -22.29
C LEU A 11 -2.62 -18.36 -22.47
N ASP A 12 -2.48 -19.53 -23.11
CA ASP A 12 -1.17 -20.13 -23.35
C ASP A 12 -0.37 -19.33 -24.39
N ALA A 13 -1.03 -18.83 -25.44
CA ALA A 13 -0.39 -17.93 -26.40
C ALA A 13 0.05 -16.61 -25.75
N ALA A 14 -0.76 -16.07 -24.84
CA ALA A 14 -0.41 -14.89 -24.06
C ALA A 14 0.82 -15.14 -23.17
N ARG A 15 0.90 -16.32 -22.53
CA ARG A 15 2.10 -16.74 -21.76
C ARG A 15 3.33 -16.93 -22.63
N GLU A 16 3.18 -17.49 -23.83
CA GLU A 16 4.28 -17.63 -24.80
C GLU A 16 4.79 -16.26 -25.26
N CYS A 17 3.89 -15.32 -25.55
CA CYS A 17 4.26 -13.94 -25.85
C CYS A 17 5.00 -13.27 -24.69
N PHE A 18 4.50 -13.41 -23.45
CA PHE A 18 5.16 -12.91 -22.24
C PHE A 18 6.61 -13.41 -22.12
N ARG A 19 6.83 -14.72 -22.35
CA ARG A 19 8.18 -15.30 -22.38
C ARG A 19 9.01 -14.75 -23.53
N GLY A 20 8.41 -14.62 -24.72
CA GLY A 20 9.07 -14.10 -25.92
C GLY A 20 9.55 -12.65 -25.78
N VAL A 21 8.89 -11.85 -24.93
CA VAL A 21 9.29 -10.47 -24.61
C VAL A 21 10.10 -10.39 -23.31
N ASN A 22 10.74 -11.48 -22.87
CA ASN A 22 11.56 -11.54 -21.65
C ASN A 22 10.84 -11.10 -20.36
N GLY A 23 9.52 -11.27 -20.28
CA GLY A 23 8.73 -10.92 -19.11
C GLY A 23 8.65 -9.43 -18.82
N TRP A 24 8.80 -8.57 -19.83
CA TRP A 24 8.76 -7.11 -19.64
C TRP A 24 7.39 -6.57 -19.22
N PHE A 25 6.30 -7.28 -19.50
CA PHE A 25 4.91 -6.87 -19.22
C PHE A 25 4.11 -7.99 -18.59
N ASN A 26 2.84 -7.79 -18.22
CA ASN A 26 1.98 -8.89 -17.76
C ASN A 26 1.60 -9.81 -18.94
N TYR A 27 1.28 -11.08 -18.69
CA TYR A 27 0.76 -11.97 -19.73
C TYR A 27 -0.72 -11.72 -20.04
N ASP A 28 -1.45 -11.01 -19.19
CA ASP A 28 -2.78 -10.50 -19.52
C ASP A 28 -2.61 -9.25 -20.41
N PHE A 29 -2.48 -9.44 -21.73
CA PHE A 29 -2.36 -8.36 -22.71
C PHE A 29 -3.71 -7.69 -22.98
N CYS A 30 -3.68 -6.41 -23.37
CA CYS A 30 -4.86 -5.78 -23.94
C CYS A 30 -5.24 -6.42 -25.28
N CYS A 31 -6.37 -7.14 -25.29
CA CYS A 31 -6.90 -7.85 -26.45
C CYS A 31 -8.12 -7.17 -27.11
N LEU A 32 -8.21 -5.85 -27.02
CA LEU A 32 -9.19 -5.05 -27.79
C LEU A 32 -8.60 -4.65 -29.15
N GLU A 33 -9.39 -4.67 -30.23
CA GLU A 33 -8.89 -4.22 -31.53
C GLU A 33 -8.45 -2.75 -31.49
N PRO A 34 -7.27 -2.38 -32.04
CA PRO A 34 -6.82 -0.99 -32.12
C PRO A 34 -7.81 -0.13 -32.91
N ALA A 35 -8.23 1.01 -32.34
CA ALA A 35 -9.06 2.01 -33.01
C ALA A 35 -8.20 3.23 -33.39
N PRO A 36 -8.01 3.55 -34.68
CA PRO A 36 -7.12 4.64 -35.13
C PRO A 36 -7.47 6.02 -34.56
N GLU A 37 -8.75 6.28 -34.29
CA GLU A 37 -9.24 7.52 -33.67
C GLU A 37 -8.82 7.72 -32.20
N HIS A 38 -8.35 6.66 -31.53
CA HIS A 38 -8.05 6.66 -30.09
C HIS A 38 -6.61 6.22 -29.76
N GLU A 39 -5.87 5.69 -30.74
CA GLU A 39 -4.52 5.19 -30.58
C GLU A 39 -3.56 5.85 -31.59
N ASN A 40 -3.02 7.01 -31.22
CA ASN A 40 -2.06 7.77 -32.03
C ASN A 40 -0.61 7.63 -31.51
N CYS A 41 -0.33 6.67 -30.62
CA CYS A 41 1.01 6.48 -30.09
C CYS A 41 1.93 5.82 -31.13
N ASP A 42 3.17 6.29 -31.19
CA ASP A 42 4.22 5.71 -31.99
C ASP A 42 5.46 5.37 -31.15
N TRP A 43 6.37 4.59 -31.73
CA TRP A 43 7.61 4.20 -31.08
C TRP A 43 8.57 5.38 -30.86
N ASN A 44 8.48 6.46 -31.64
CA ASN A 44 9.32 7.64 -31.45
C ASN A 44 9.02 8.30 -30.10
N PHE A 45 7.74 8.42 -29.74
CA PHE A 45 7.33 8.91 -28.42
C PHE A 45 7.88 8.01 -27.31
N LEU A 46 7.75 6.70 -27.45
CA LEU A 46 8.16 5.73 -26.44
C LEU A 46 9.67 5.78 -26.19
N LEU A 47 10.48 5.79 -27.24
CA LEU A 47 11.93 5.93 -27.14
C LEU A 47 12.35 7.22 -26.42
N SER A 48 11.62 8.31 -26.63
CA SER A 48 11.89 9.59 -25.95
C SER A 48 11.68 9.53 -24.43
N ARG A 49 10.88 8.57 -23.93
CA ARG A 49 10.53 8.44 -22.50
C ARG A 49 11.33 7.36 -21.78
N VAL A 50 11.55 6.22 -22.44
CA VAL A 50 12.14 5.02 -21.80
C VAL A 50 13.61 4.83 -22.19
N GLY A 51 14.12 5.59 -23.17
CA GLY A 51 15.50 5.54 -23.65
C GLY A 51 15.74 4.49 -24.73
N GLU A 52 16.96 4.43 -25.27
CA GLU A 52 17.30 3.54 -26.40
C GLU A 52 17.34 2.04 -26.02
N ASP A 53 17.41 1.71 -24.72
CA ASP A 53 17.44 0.34 -24.21
C ASP A 53 16.19 -0.50 -24.57
N VAL A 54 15.10 0.16 -25.00
CA VAL A 54 13.85 -0.50 -25.44
C VAL A 54 13.65 -0.53 -26.95
N GLN A 55 14.60 -0.02 -27.74
CA GLN A 55 14.54 -0.06 -29.19
C GLN A 55 14.31 -1.46 -29.80
N PRO A 56 14.84 -2.56 -29.23
CA PRO A 56 14.50 -3.91 -29.73
C PRO A 56 13.00 -4.24 -29.66
N LEU A 57 12.23 -3.54 -28.82
CA LEU A 57 10.80 -3.77 -28.63
C LEU A 57 9.94 -3.22 -29.78
N GLU A 58 10.49 -2.37 -30.66
CA GLU A 58 9.80 -1.80 -31.83
C GLU A 58 9.14 -2.85 -32.73
N ASN A 59 9.70 -4.05 -32.76
CA ASN A 59 9.24 -5.17 -33.57
C ASN A 59 8.01 -5.91 -32.98
N TYR A 60 7.41 -5.41 -31.89
CA TYR A 60 6.30 -6.03 -31.19
C TYR A 60 5.17 -5.01 -30.94
N PRO A 61 4.21 -4.88 -31.87
CA PRO A 61 3.08 -3.94 -31.72
C PRO A 61 2.27 -4.15 -30.43
N VAL A 62 2.18 -5.38 -29.94
CA VAL A 62 1.50 -5.72 -28.67
C VAL A 62 2.14 -5.02 -27.46
N ILE A 63 3.43 -4.70 -27.52
CA ILE A 63 4.16 -4.03 -26.43
C ILE A 63 3.83 -2.54 -26.36
N LEU A 64 3.57 -1.89 -27.49
CA LEU A 64 3.33 -0.45 -27.54
C LEU A 64 2.18 -0.04 -26.61
N ARG A 65 1.08 -0.80 -26.60
CA ARG A 65 -0.09 -0.54 -25.74
C ARG A 65 0.23 -0.81 -24.27
N GLU A 66 0.98 -1.86 -23.95
CA GLU A 66 1.40 -2.12 -22.56
C GLU A 66 2.30 -1.01 -22.01
N VAL A 67 3.19 -0.45 -22.83
CA VAL A 67 4.00 0.70 -22.42
C VAL A 67 3.16 1.95 -22.28
N CYS A 68 2.21 2.19 -23.19
CA CYS A 68 1.20 3.24 -23.03
C CYS A 68 0.36 3.08 -21.76
N CYS A 69 0.16 1.85 -21.26
CA CYS A 69 -0.52 1.61 -19.99
C CYS A 69 0.35 1.96 -18.77
N ILE A 70 1.68 1.95 -18.89
CA ILE A 70 2.62 2.33 -17.81
C ILE A 70 2.93 3.83 -17.85
N TYR A 71 3.04 4.39 -19.06
CA TYR A 71 3.37 5.79 -19.32
C TYR A 71 2.27 6.42 -20.18
N PRO A 72 1.11 6.74 -19.59
CA PRO A 72 0.02 7.34 -20.33
C PRO A 72 0.44 8.67 -20.95
N HIS A 73 -0.09 8.95 -22.13
CA HIS A 73 0.14 10.18 -22.88
C HIS A 73 -1.12 10.52 -23.69
N PRO A 74 -1.43 11.81 -23.94
CA PRO A 74 -2.52 12.21 -24.81
C PRO A 74 -2.57 11.47 -26.16
N GLY A 75 -1.41 11.16 -26.72
CA GLY A 75 -1.30 10.38 -27.96
C GLY A 75 -1.66 8.89 -27.82
N CYS A 76 -1.55 8.29 -26.63
CA CYS A 76 -1.88 6.88 -26.39
C CYS A 76 -3.37 6.66 -26.12
N TRP A 77 -3.97 7.49 -25.26
CA TRP A 77 -5.31 7.25 -24.71
C TRP A 77 -6.20 8.51 -24.68
N GLY A 78 -5.82 9.59 -25.37
CA GLY A 78 -6.44 10.92 -25.21
C GLY A 78 -5.96 11.64 -23.95
N ASP A 79 -6.38 12.90 -23.75
CA ASP A 79 -6.03 13.74 -22.59
C ASP A 79 -6.53 13.11 -21.28
N ALA A 80 -5.76 12.14 -20.76
CA ALA A 80 -5.90 11.63 -19.41
C ALA A 80 -5.11 12.57 -18.49
N GLU A 81 -5.75 13.64 -18.03
CA GLU A 81 -5.25 14.39 -16.87
C GLU A 81 -5.47 13.57 -15.59
N ASP A 82 -4.60 13.74 -14.60
CA ASP A 82 -4.66 13.05 -13.31
C ASP A 82 -6.09 13.12 -12.74
N ASP A 83 -6.71 11.95 -12.53
CA ASP A 83 -8.11 11.69 -12.10
C ASP A 83 -9.19 11.49 -13.19
N VAL A 84 -8.93 11.79 -14.46
CA VAL A 84 -9.85 11.51 -15.59
C VAL A 84 -9.26 10.44 -16.51
N MET A 85 -9.65 9.19 -16.26
CA MET A 85 -9.25 8.08 -17.13
C MET A 85 -10.17 7.99 -18.35
N ALA A 86 -9.57 7.98 -19.54
CA ALA A 86 -10.31 7.63 -20.75
C ALA A 86 -10.90 6.21 -20.62
N PRO A 87 -12.16 5.97 -21.02
CA PRO A 87 -12.77 4.64 -20.93
C PRO A 87 -11.92 3.55 -21.58
N MET A 88 -11.32 3.84 -22.75
CA MET A 88 -10.42 2.92 -23.42
C MET A 88 -9.16 2.58 -22.61
N PHE A 89 -8.61 3.54 -21.86
CA PHE A 89 -7.50 3.26 -20.97
C PHE A 89 -7.91 2.22 -19.92
N ALA A 90 -9.06 2.40 -19.26
CA ALA A 90 -9.54 1.42 -18.29
C ALA A 90 -9.87 0.07 -18.96
N GLU A 91 -10.53 0.05 -20.12
CA GLU A 91 -10.86 -1.20 -20.80
C GLU A 91 -9.63 -2.01 -21.24
N CYS A 92 -8.60 -1.31 -21.70
CA CYS A 92 -7.40 -1.92 -22.30
C CYS A 92 -6.31 -2.22 -21.27
N CYS A 93 -6.11 -1.32 -20.30
CA CYS A 93 -5.05 -1.41 -19.31
C CYS A 93 -5.47 -2.10 -18.02
N PHE A 94 -6.58 -2.85 -18.00
CA PHE A 94 -6.90 -3.78 -16.91
C PHE A 94 -7.53 -5.08 -17.45
N PRO A 95 -6.87 -5.78 -18.39
CA PRO A 95 -7.44 -6.96 -19.03
C PRO A 95 -7.61 -8.12 -18.04
N GLY A 96 -6.68 -8.26 -17.10
CA GLY A 96 -6.75 -9.27 -16.05
C GLY A 96 -7.88 -9.01 -15.06
N LEU A 97 -8.12 -7.75 -14.70
CA LEU A 97 -9.27 -7.34 -13.89
C LEU A 97 -10.58 -7.60 -14.64
N ARG A 98 -10.69 -7.15 -15.90
CA ARG A 98 -11.88 -7.37 -16.73
C ARG A 98 -12.26 -8.85 -16.81
N ARG A 99 -11.29 -9.73 -17.05
CA ARG A 99 -11.51 -11.19 -17.02
C ARG A 99 -12.06 -11.62 -15.66
N ARG A 100 -11.43 -11.23 -14.56
CA ARG A 100 -11.84 -11.65 -13.21
C ARG A 100 -13.21 -11.14 -12.80
N LEU A 101 -13.58 -9.92 -13.22
CA LEU A 101 -14.89 -9.33 -12.94
C LEU A 101 -16.01 -10.00 -13.75
N LEU A 102 -15.79 -10.26 -15.03
CA LEU A 102 -16.82 -10.79 -15.93
C LEU A 102 -16.91 -12.31 -15.95
N TYR A 103 -15.77 -13.00 -15.73
CA TYR A 103 -15.61 -14.44 -15.85
C TYR A 103 -14.69 -15.00 -14.74
N PRO A 104 -15.03 -14.79 -13.44
CA PRO A 104 -14.19 -15.23 -12.32
C PRO A 104 -13.96 -16.74 -12.37
N GLN A 105 -12.71 -17.16 -12.15
CA GLN A 105 -12.36 -18.56 -11.93
C GLN A 105 -12.38 -18.89 -10.43
N GLU A 106 -12.49 -20.18 -10.08
CA GLU A 106 -12.52 -20.61 -8.69
C GLU A 106 -11.24 -20.20 -7.92
N ASP A 107 -10.09 -20.28 -8.57
CA ASP A 107 -8.80 -19.92 -7.97
C ASP A 107 -8.59 -18.40 -7.80
N ASP A 108 -9.31 -17.57 -8.58
CA ASP A 108 -9.31 -16.12 -8.40
C ASP A 108 -9.94 -15.72 -7.07
N ALA A 109 -10.97 -16.45 -6.62
CA ALA A 109 -11.79 -16.11 -5.45
C ALA A 109 -11.40 -16.86 -4.17
N THR A 110 -10.94 -18.12 -4.26
CA THR A 110 -10.79 -18.99 -3.08
C THR A 110 -9.89 -18.40 -1.98
N TRP A 111 -8.79 -17.75 -2.35
CA TRP A 111 -7.88 -17.12 -1.36
C TRP A 111 -8.45 -15.81 -0.78
N LEU A 112 -9.33 -15.13 -1.51
CA LEU A 112 -9.96 -13.87 -1.13
C LEU A 112 -11.03 -14.09 -0.06
N GLU A 113 -11.92 -15.07 -0.28
CA GLU A 113 -13.07 -15.28 0.59
C GLU A 113 -12.65 -15.49 2.05
N GLY A 114 -11.58 -16.25 2.30
CA GLY A 114 -11.06 -16.43 3.65
C GLY A 114 -10.52 -15.16 4.31
N ASP A 115 -9.89 -14.25 3.54
CA ASP A 115 -9.42 -12.97 4.08
C ASP A 115 -10.58 -11.99 4.29
N LEU A 116 -11.57 -12.00 3.40
CA LEU A 116 -12.77 -11.16 3.52
C LEU A 116 -13.66 -11.58 4.69
N ASP A 117 -13.86 -12.88 4.90
CA ASP A 117 -14.59 -13.38 6.06
C ASP A 117 -13.95 -12.91 7.37
N GLU A 118 -12.61 -12.97 7.47
CA GLU A 118 -11.87 -12.44 8.63
C GLU A 118 -11.98 -10.92 8.76
N GLU A 119 -11.93 -10.18 7.64
CA GLU A 119 -12.04 -8.71 7.70
C GLU A 119 -13.44 -8.26 8.12
N PHE A 120 -14.49 -8.92 7.64
CA PHE A 120 -15.88 -8.56 7.91
C PHE A 120 -16.47 -9.22 9.17
N GLU A 121 -15.81 -10.20 9.79
CA GLU A 121 -16.28 -10.89 11.01
C GLU A 121 -16.75 -9.91 12.10
N ALA A 122 -16.00 -8.83 12.34
CA ALA A 122 -16.34 -7.83 13.35
C ALA A 122 -17.57 -6.96 13.02
N LEU A 123 -18.07 -7.03 11.78
CA LEU A 123 -19.21 -6.27 11.29
C LEU A 123 -20.45 -7.14 11.07
N GLU A 124 -20.36 -8.45 11.30
CA GLU A 124 -21.46 -9.39 11.03
C GLU A 124 -22.75 -8.98 11.74
N GLY A 125 -23.87 -8.99 10.99
CA GLY A 125 -25.19 -8.59 11.49
C GLY A 125 -25.43 -7.08 11.62
N LEU A 126 -24.40 -6.25 11.42
CA LEU A 126 -24.55 -4.79 11.42
C LEU A 126 -24.93 -4.28 10.04
N ARG A 127 -25.92 -3.38 9.98
CA ARG A 127 -26.34 -2.71 8.75
C ARG A 127 -26.64 -1.24 9.00
N TRP A 128 -26.28 -0.39 8.03
CA TRP A 128 -26.42 1.05 8.12
C TRP A 128 -27.34 1.59 7.03
N SER A 129 -28.19 2.54 7.41
CA SER A 129 -29.05 3.32 6.53
C SER A 129 -28.37 4.61 6.11
N GLU A 130 -28.87 5.24 5.06
CA GLU A 130 -28.44 6.59 4.65
C GLU A 130 -28.48 7.60 5.82
N ALA A 131 -29.51 7.53 6.67
CA ALA A 131 -29.62 8.38 7.86
C ALA A 131 -28.49 8.17 8.88
N ASP A 132 -27.95 6.95 8.99
CA ASP A 132 -26.80 6.68 9.87
C ASP A 132 -25.53 7.37 9.34
N PHE A 133 -25.35 7.38 8.01
CA PHE A 133 -24.23 8.08 7.35
C PHE A 133 -24.39 9.60 7.40
N ASP A 134 -25.62 10.11 7.21
CA ASP A 134 -25.92 11.54 7.31
C ASP A 134 -25.62 12.07 8.72
N ALA A 135 -26.03 11.35 9.76
CA ALA A 135 -25.75 11.71 11.15
C ALA A 135 -24.23 11.75 11.44
N PHE A 136 -23.46 10.80 10.89
CA PHE A 136 -22.01 10.82 11.02
C PHE A 136 -21.37 11.96 10.21
N GLU A 137 -21.88 12.29 9.03
CA GLU A 137 -21.40 13.43 8.24
C GLU A 137 -21.62 14.76 8.98
N GLU A 138 -22.78 14.93 9.62
CA GLU A 138 -23.09 16.09 10.47
C GLU A 138 -22.14 16.19 11.66
N GLU A 139 -21.87 15.07 12.34
CA GLU A 139 -20.90 15.01 13.44
C GLU A 139 -19.51 15.47 12.97
N LEU A 140 -19.03 14.92 11.85
CA LEU A 140 -17.74 15.32 11.27
C LEU A 140 -17.73 16.80 10.86
N GLN A 141 -18.84 17.35 10.36
CA GLN A 141 -18.93 18.75 9.99
C GLN A 141 -18.86 19.67 11.22
N GLN A 142 -19.57 19.33 12.31
CA GLN A 142 -19.48 20.07 13.58
C GLN A 142 -18.04 20.14 14.08
N TYR A 143 -17.27 19.05 13.94
CA TYR A 143 -15.86 19.04 14.28
C TYR A 143 -15.05 19.99 13.40
N ARG A 144 -15.23 19.95 12.08
CA ARG A 144 -14.54 20.87 11.14
C ARG A 144 -14.83 22.33 11.48
N ASP A 145 -16.07 22.66 11.81
CA ASP A 145 -16.51 24.01 12.15
C ASP A 145 -15.91 24.48 13.49
N ALA A 146 -15.74 23.57 14.45
CA ALA A 146 -15.14 23.89 15.75
C ALA A 146 -13.62 24.15 15.68
N LYS A 147 -12.91 23.56 14.70
CA LYS A 147 -11.45 23.69 14.54
C LYS A 147 -11.04 23.81 13.06
N PRO A 148 -11.33 24.96 12.41
CA PRO A 148 -11.06 25.15 11.00
C PRO A 148 -9.55 25.08 10.70
N GLY A 149 -9.16 24.24 9.73
CA GLY A 149 -7.77 24.06 9.29
C GLY A 149 -6.93 23.06 10.10
N GLU A 150 -7.35 22.70 11.31
CA GLU A 150 -6.63 21.75 12.18
C GLU A 150 -7.05 20.29 11.97
N LEU A 151 -8.25 20.05 11.40
CA LEU A 151 -8.87 18.72 11.32
C LEU A 151 -9.00 18.17 9.89
N GLY A 152 -8.11 18.53 8.97
CA GLY A 152 -8.12 18.03 7.59
C GLY A 152 -7.87 16.51 7.44
N LEU A 153 -7.82 15.75 8.54
CA LEU A 153 -7.60 14.30 8.57
C LEU A 153 -8.89 13.50 8.82
N LEU A 154 -10.06 14.15 8.85
CA LEU A 154 -11.33 13.48 9.06
C LEU A 154 -11.76 12.67 7.83
N PRO A 155 -12.45 11.52 8.01
CA PRO A 155 -12.95 10.73 6.90
C PRO A 155 -13.84 11.53 5.94
N CYS A 156 -13.77 11.19 4.66
CA CYS A 156 -14.57 11.81 3.62
C CYS A 156 -15.58 10.83 3.02
N ARG A 157 -16.79 11.30 2.73
CA ARG A 157 -17.88 10.48 2.20
C ARG A 157 -17.73 10.30 0.69
N VAL A 158 -17.79 9.06 0.23
CA VAL A 158 -17.81 8.67 -1.19
C VAL A 158 -19.06 7.82 -1.42
N ARG A 159 -19.80 8.10 -2.50
CA ARG A 159 -21.06 7.42 -2.80
C ARG A 159 -21.13 6.93 -4.23
N VAL A 160 -21.88 5.85 -4.44
CA VAL A 160 -22.37 5.45 -5.75
C VAL A 160 -23.88 5.38 -5.69
N ARG A 161 -24.54 6.00 -6.68
CA ARG A 161 -26.00 5.98 -6.87
C ARG A 161 -26.30 5.78 -8.35
N ASP A 162 -27.11 4.78 -8.69
CA ASP A 162 -27.47 4.46 -10.08
C ASP A 162 -26.23 4.27 -10.98
N GLY A 163 -25.19 3.64 -10.44
CA GLY A 163 -23.91 3.43 -11.13
C GLY A 163 -23.04 4.68 -11.32
N LYS A 164 -23.44 5.84 -10.78
CA LYS A 164 -22.66 7.08 -10.84
C LYS A 164 -21.91 7.33 -9.54
N LEU A 165 -20.60 7.52 -9.65
CA LEU A 165 -19.74 7.92 -8.54
C LEU A 165 -19.97 9.39 -8.19
N ILE A 166 -20.29 9.63 -6.92
CA ILE A 166 -20.36 10.94 -6.27
C ILE A 166 -19.10 11.05 -5.39
N PRO A 167 -18.11 11.86 -5.80
CA PRO A 167 -16.82 11.93 -5.12
C PRO A 167 -16.90 12.69 -3.79
N CYS A 168 -15.85 12.54 -3.00
CA CYS A 168 -15.59 13.37 -1.83
C CYS A 168 -15.52 14.87 -2.18
N ASN A 169 -15.97 15.75 -1.28
CA ASN A 169 -15.57 17.15 -1.34
C ASN A 169 -14.15 17.29 -0.81
N TYR A 170 -13.14 17.32 -1.70
CA TYR A 170 -11.73 17.30 -1.30
C TYR A 170 -11.30 18.46 -0.39
N SER A 171 -12.02 19.59 -0.40
CA SER A 171 -11.76 20.67 0.56
C SER A 171 -11.91 20.22 2.02
N GLN A 172 -12.65 19.13 2.28
CA GLN A 172 -12.89 18.58 3.61
C GLN A 172 -11.78 17.65 4.14
N CYS A 173 -10.84 17.24 3.27
CA CYS A 173 -9.71 16.36 3.60
C CYS A 173 -8.33 17.00 3.32
N GLN A 174 -8.30 18.22 2.77
CA GLN A 174 -7.09 19.01 2.68
C GLN A 174 -6.78 19.65 4.04
N THR A 175 -5.51 19.70 4.41
CA THR A 175 -5.07 20.30 5.69
C THR A 175 -4.12 21.47 5.42
N THR A 176 -4.12 22.48 6.29
CA THR A 176 -3.11 23.55 6.26
C THR A 176 -1.82 23.16 6.97
N VAL A 177 -1.83 22.08 7.75
CA VAL A 177 -0.74 21.62 8.63
C VAL A 177 0.25 20.70 7.89
N ASP A 178 -0.27 19.85 7.00
CA ASP A 178 0.50 19.06 6.05
C ASP A 178 0.17 19.51 4.62
N PRO A 179 0.98 20.40 4.01
CA PRO A 179 0.75 20.87 2.64
C PRO A 179 0.94 19.76 1.59
N ASN A 180 1.40 18.56 1.98
CA ASN A 180 1.50 17.40 1.11
C ASN A 180 0.32 16.42 1.25
N ASN A 181 -0.60 16.64 2.20
CA ASN A 181 -1.83 15.86 2.26
C ASN A 181 -2.87 16.46 1.30
N ASP A 182 -2.92 15.87 0.11
CA ASP A 182 -3.74 16.24 -1.05
C ASP A 182 -5.01 15.37 -1.21
N CYS A 183 -5.35 14.61 -0.17
CA CYS A 183 -6.36 13.56 -0.20
C CYS A 183 -6.05 12.42 -1.18
N ALA A 184 -4.78 12.20 -1.56
CA ALA A 184 -4.44 11.22 -2.58
C ALA A 184 -4.94 9.81 -2.27
N TYR A 185 -5.12 9.43 -1.00
CA TYR A 185 -5.75 8.15 -0.72
C TYR A 185 -7.19 8.07 -1.19
N VAL A 186 -7.98 9.08 -0.81
CA VAL A 186 -9.40 9.14 -1.16
C VAL A 186 -9.54 9.17 -2.68
N ARG A 187 -8.69 9.95 -3.36
CA ARG A 187 -8.59 9.95 -4.83
C ARG A 187 -8.24 8.57 -5.38
N ALA A 188 -7.27 7.86 -4.81
CA ALA A 188 -6.89 6.53 -5.27
C ALA A 188 -8.04 5.51 -5.12
N VAL A 189 -8.82 5.58 -4.04
CA VAL A 189 -10.05 4.78 -3.87
C VAL A 189 -11.08 5.12 -4.94
N GLU A 190 -11.33 6.40 -5.19
CA GLU A 190 -12.27 6.86 -6.21
C GLU A 190 -11.84 6.47 -7.64
N VAL A 191 -10.56 6.58 -7.95
CA VAL A 191 -9.96 6.12 -9.22
C VAL A 191 -10.15 4.62 -9.37
N ALA A 192 -9.88 3.82 -8.34
CA ALA A 192 -10.11 2.38 -8.35
C ALA A 192 -11.59 2.03 -8.61
N LEU A 193 -12.53 2.75 -7.98
CA LEU A 193 -13.97 2.59 -8.24
C LEU A 193 -14.31 2.90 -9.71
N ARG A 194 -13.77 4.00 -10.27
CA ARG A 194 -13.99 4.35 -11.69
C ARG A 194 -13.51 3.26 -12.63
N ILE A 195 -12.31 2.71 -12.41
CA ILE A 195 -11.76 1.61 -13.23
C ILE A 195 -12.69 0.40 -13.20
N ILE A 196 -13.07 -0.04 -11.99
CA ILE A 196 -13.98 -1.18 -11.82
C ILE A 196 -15.31 -0.92 -12.54
N GLY A 197 -15.87 0.28 -12.34
CA GLY A 197 -17.13 0.71 -12.94
C GLY A 197 -17.15 0.72 -14.47
N THR A 198 -15.98 0.88 -15.12
CA THR A 198 -15.86 0.75 -16.59
C THR A 198 -16.08 -0.69 -17.06
N HIS A 199 -15.69 -1.69 -16.27
CA HIS A 199 -15.81 -3.10 -16.66
C HIS A 199 -17.10 -3.75 -16.18
N LEU A 200 -17.54 -3.41 -14.97
CA LEU A 200 -18.71 -3.99 -14.32
C LEU A 200 -19.41 -2.90 -13.50
N PRO A 201 -20.71 -2.64 -13.73
CA PRO A 201 -21.44 -1.61 -12.99
C PRO A 201 -21.26 -1.75 -11.47
N LEU A 202 -20.92 -0.63 -10.83
CA LEU A 202 -20.78 -0.55 -9.38
C LEU A 202 -22.16 -0.70 -8.71
N PRO A 203 -22.26 -1.39 -7.57
CA PRO A 203 -23.48 -1.36 -6.77
C PRO A 203 -23.69 0.05 -6.18
N ASP A 204 -24.88 0.32 -5.66
CA ASP A 204 -25.07 1.50 -4.80
C ASP A 204 -24.18 1.36 -3.55
N LEU A 205 -23.51 2.46 -3.21
CA LEU A 205 -22.51 2.51 -2.14
C LEU A 205 -22.64 3.78 -1.33
N ASP A 206 -22.48 3.67 -0.02
CA ASP A 206 -22.29 4.80 0.87
C ASP A 206 -21.19 4.46 1.87
N MET A 207 -20.07 5.18 1.79
CA MET A 207 -18.87 4.84 2.55
C MET A 207 -18.08 6.09 2.94
N PHE A 208 -17.41 6.01 4.08
CA PHE A 208 -16.40 6.99 4.47
C PHE A 208 -15.01 6.42 4.22
N VAL A 209 -14.12 7.23 3.63
CA VAL A 209 -12.71 6.89 3.41
C VAL A 209 -11.86 7.79 4.28
N SER A 210 -11.04 7.19 5.13
CA SER A 210 -10.13 7.92 6.01
C SER A 210 -8.88 8.39 5.24
N PRO A 211 -8.56 9.70 5.21
CA PRO A 211 -7.34 10.19 4.57
C PRO A 211 -6.08 10.03 5.45
N THR A 212 -6.24 9.66 6.74
CA THR A 212 -5.13 9.60 7.69
C THR A 212 -4.35 8.27 7.60
N ASN A 213 -3.09 8.32 8.02
CA ASN A 213 -2.26 7.14 8.22
C ASN A 213 -2.53 6.46 9.57
N ASN A 214 -3.15 7.18 10.53
CA ASN A 214 -3.42 6.70 11.88
C ASN A 214 -4.88 6.98 12.26
N ASP A 215 -5.70 5.95 12.20
CA ASP A 215 -7.04 5.99 12.71
C ASP A 215 -7.11 5.68 14.21
N ALA A 216 -8.03 6.33 14.91
CA ALA A 216 -8.26 6.11 16.35
C ALA A 216 -9.07 4.84 16.66
N GLY A 217 -9.66 4.18 15.65
CA GLY A 217 -10.43 2.96 15.87
C GLY A 217 -11.83 3.20 16.43
N ILE A 218 -12.38 4.42 16.28
CA ILE A 218 -13.70 4.79 16.78
C ILE A 218 -14.50 5.41 15.63
N SER A 219 -15.68 4.86 15.34
CA SER A 219 -16.64 5.42 14.37
C SER A 219 -18.04 4.84 14.61
N SER A 220 -19.08 5.61 14.30
CA SER A 220 -20.48 5.17 14.39
C SER A 220 -20.88 4.32 13.17
N VAL A 221 -20.31 4.62 12.01
CA VAL A 221 -20.46 3.90 10.73
C VAL A 221 -19.14 3.27 10.26
N PRO A 222 -19.14 2.40 9.23
CA PRO A 222 -17.92 1.84 8.67
C PRO A 222 -17.04 2.90 8.01
N VAL A 223 -15.73 2.81 8.26
CA VAL A 223 -14.72 3.70 7.66
C VAL A 223 -13.65 2.88 6.99
N PHE A 224 -13.43 3.12 5.71
CA PHE A 224 -12.43 2.45 4.90
C PHE A 224 -11.08 3.15 5.05
N THR A 225 -10.02 2.39 5.30
CA THR A 225 -8.71 2.93 5.63
C THR A 225 -7.60 2.03 5.14
N ARG A 226 -6.40 2.58 4.97
CA ARG A 226 -5.17 1.85 4.64
C ARG A 226 -4.63 1.05 5.82
N SER A 227 -4.92 1.50 7.04
CA SER A 227 -4.59 0.74 8.24
C SER A 227 -5.52 1.08 9.40
N ARG A 228 -5.80 0.10 10.25
CA ARG A 228 -6.63 0.29 11.44
C ARG A 228 -5.88 -0.15 12.69
N PRO A 229 -6.15 0.43 13.86
CA PRO A 229 -5.66 -0.12 15.11
C PRO A 229 -6.06 -1.58 15.29
N ARG A 230 -5.17 -2.33 15.93
CA ARG A 230 -5.46 -3.68 16.42
C ARG A 230 -6.48 -3.64 17.56
N SER A 231 -6.38 -2.64 18.45
CA SER A 231 -7.31 -2.44 19.56
C SER A 231 -7.45 -0.95 19.95
N PRO A 232 -8.69 -0.40 19.96
CA PRO A 232 -9.91 -1.03 19.48
C PRO A 232 -9.90 -1.19 17.95
N ARG A 233 -10.39 -2.32 17.41
CA ARG A 233 -10.51 -2.52 15.95
C ARG A 233 -11.45 -1.50 15.29
N GLY A 234 -12.50 -1.08 16.00
CA GLY A 234 -13.55 -0.19 15.49
C GLY A 234 -14.34 -0.80 14.32
N LYS A 235 -15.05 0.06 13.57
CA LYS A 235 -15.79 -0.33 12.36
C LYS A 235 -14.97 -0.10 11.08
N TYR A 236 -13.64 -0.20 11.20
CA TYR A 236 -12.75 0.08 10.09
C TYR A 236 -12.66 -1.11 9.15
N ILE A 237 -12.52 -0.85 7.86
CA ILE A 237 -12.28 -1.85 6.83
C ILE A 237 -10.95 -1.51 6.16
N ALA A 238 -9.98 -2.42 6.26
CA ALA A 238 -8.67 -2.24 5.68
C ALA A 238 -8.71 -2.43 4.15
N LEU A 239 -8.18 -1.45 3.43
CA LEU A 239 -8.05 -1.42 1.98
C LEU A 239 -6.57 -1.40 1.56
N PRO A 240 -6.28 -1.74 0.28
CA PRO A 240 -4.94 -1.55 -0.27
C PRO A 240 -4.41 -0.12 -0.14
N PHE A 241 -3.07 0.04 -0.17
CA PHE A 241 -2.40 1.34 -0.06
C PHE A 241 -2.61 2.22 -1.31
N GLU A 242 -2.28 3.51 -1.24
CA GLU A 242 -2.45 4.47 -2.36
C GLU A 242 -1.93 3.94 -3.66
N TYR A 243 -0.65 3.58 -3.62
CA TYR A 243 0.10 3.27 -4.82
C TYR A 243 -0.38 1.96 -5.42
N GLN A 244 -1.07 1.13 -4.63
CA GLN A 244 -1.65 -0.14 -5.05
C GLN A 244 -3.00 0.06 -5.74
N LEU A 245 -3.82 1.00 -5.24
CA LEU A 245 -5.11 1.38 -5.85
C LEU A 245 -4.94 2.31 -7.05
N HIS A 246 -3.88 3.11 -7.07
CA HIS A 246 -3.61 4.06 -8.14
C HIS A 246 -2.92 3.37 -9.32
N PRO A 247 -3.52 3.39 -10.53
CA PRO A 247 -3.11 2.55 -11.65
C PRO A 247 -1.68 2.81 -12.12
N TRP A 248 -1.28 4.09 -12.18
CA TRP A 248 0.05 4.51 -12.64
C TRP A 248 1.16 4.07 -11.68
N GLN A 249 0.89 4.17 -10.39
CA GLN A 249 1.89 3.86 -9.37
C GLN A 249 2.06 2.33 -9.26
N SER A 250 0.96 1.58 -9.25
CA SER A 250 0.96 0.12 -9.10
C SER A 250 1.62 -0.59 -10.29
N ARG A 251 1.25 -0.19 -11.53
CA ARG A 251 1.83 -0.76 -12.75
C ARG A 251 3.33 -0.48 -12.86
N LYS A 252 3.74 0.78 -12.61
CA LYS A 252 5.15 1.16 -12.62
C LYS A 252 5.96 0.39 -11.58
N ALA A 253 5.43 0.24 -10.36
CA ALA A 253 6.09 -0.54 -9.31
C ALA A 253 6.25 -2.01 -9.73
N THR A 254 5.15 -2.67 -10.12
CA THR A 254 5.14 -4.10 -10.47
C THR A 254 6.07 -4.42 -11.64
N ALA A 255 5.98 -3.67 -12.74
CA ALA A 255 6.81 -3.89 -13.92
C ALA A 255 8.31 -3.65 -13.64
N THR A 256 8.63 -2.61 -12.86
CA THR A 256 10.01 -2.32 -12.45
C THR A 256 10.58 -3.42 -11.56
N LEU A 257 9.78 -3.90 -10.59
CA LEU A 257 10.21 -4.91 -9.61
C LEU A 257 10.51 -6.25 -10.28
N ALA A 258 9.64 -6.75 -11.16
CA ALA A 258 9.87 -8.01 -11.88
C ALA A 258 11.18 -7.97 -12.69
N LYS A 259 11.41 -6.86 -13.41
CA LYS A 259 12.64 -6.66 -14.19
C LYS A 259 13.87 -6.62 -13.30
N VAL A 260 13.82 -5.94 -12.16
CA VAL A 260 14.98 -5.80 -11.27
C VAL A 260 15.26 -7.12 -10.55
N ALA A 261 14.23 -7.80 -10.05
CA ALA A 261 14.38 -9.06 -9.32
C ALA A 261 15.15 -10.09 -10.16
N SER A 262 14.86 -10.20 -11.46
CA SER A 262 15.58 -11.10 -12.38
C SER A 262 17.08 -10.79 -12.55
N LYS A 263 17.51 -9.56 -12.28
CA LYS A 263 18.93 -9.16 -12.32
C LYS A 263 19.71 -9.56 -11.07
N HIS A 264 19.02 -9.90 -9.99
CA HIS A 264 19.60 -10.25 -8.69
C HIS A 264 19.19 -11.67 -8.28
N PRO A 265 19.76 -12.73 -8.90
CA PRO A 265 19.54 -14.10 -8.46
C PRO A 265 20.00 -14.29 -7.01
N TRP A 266 19.35 -15.19 -6.27
CA TRP A 266 19.50 -15.36 -4.83
C TRP A 266 20.97 -15.50 -4.38
N GLU A 267 21.75 -16.28 -5.12
CA GLU A 267 23.15 -16.59 -4.81
C GLU A 267 24.08 -15.38 -4.95
N LYS A 268 23.66 -14.34 -5.69
CA LYS A 268 24.42 -13.09 -5.87
C LYS A 268 24.00 -12.00 -4.89
N ARG A 269 22.94 -12.20 -4.11
CA ARG A 269 22.47 -11.21 -3.14
C ARG A 269 23.34 -11.19 -1.90
N LEU A 270 23.55 -9.99 -1.34
CA LEU A 270 24.30 -9.80 -0.11
C LEU A 270 23.49 -10.38 1.07
N GLY A 271 24.11 -11.24 1.88
CA GLY A 271 23.52 -11.81 3.10
C GLY A 271 23.41 -10.82 4.25
N LYS A 272 22.85 -9.63 3.97
CA LYS A 272 22.66 -8.53 4.93
C LYS A 272 21.24 -7.99 4.83
N LEU A 273 20.79 -7.42 5.94
CA LEU A 273 19.60 -6.58 6.01
C LEU A 273 19.97 -5.17 5.59
N LEU A 274 19.23 -4.61 4.63
CA LEU A 274 19.32 -3.20 4.27
C LEU A 274 18.07 -2.44 4.72
N TRP A 275 18.28 -1.28 5.34
CA TRP A 275 17.23 -0.31 5.58
C TRP A 275 17.71 1.13 5.35
N ARG A 276 16.89 1.90 4.65
CA ARG A 276 17.06 3.34 4.44
C ARG A 276 15.72 4.03 4.67
N GLY A 277 15.70 5.07 5.50
CA GLY A 277 14.48 5.83 5.75
C GLY A 277 14.69 6.99 6.72
N THR A 278 13.61 7.72 6.99
CA THR A 278 13.62 8.90 7.87
C THR A 278 13.07 8.55 9.25
N ASN A 279 13.13 9.50 10.18
CA ASN A 279 12.57 9.41 11.54
C ASN A 279 11.03 9.52 11.56
N SER A 280 10.32 8.91 10.60
CA SER A 280 8.87 9.10 10.49
C SER A 280 8.02 8.37 11.54
N ASN A 281 8.59 7.52 12.41
CA ASN A 281 7.83 6.92 13.53
C ASN A 281 7.21 7.99 14.41
N HIS A 282 6.01 7.70 14.90
CA HIS A 282 5.42 8.46 15.99
C HIS A 282 6.26 8.30 17.25
N VAL A 283 6.56 9.44 17.87
CA VAL A 283 7.08 9.52 19.23
C VAL A 283 6.05 10.32 19.99
N VAL A 284 5.25 9.68 20.84
CA VAL A 284 4.22 10.37 21.61
C VAL A 284 4.65 10.33 23.06
N ASN A 285 5.01 11.48 23.65
CA ASN A 285 5.63 11.53 24.98
C ASN A 285 4.78 10.91 26.11
N HIS A 286 3.48 10.74 25.90
CA HIS A 286 2.53 10.17 26.86
C HIS A 286 2.01 8.77 26.49
N CYS A 287 2.49 8.17 25.39
CA CYS A 287 2.16 6.79 25.00
C CYS A 287 3.44 5.96 24.82
N SER A 288 3.41 4.72 25.30
CA SER A 288 4.38 3.70 24.95
C SER A 288 3.85 2.84 23.81
N LEU A 289 4.39 3.00 22.60
CA LEU A 289 4.03 2.16 21.45
C LEU A 289 4.31 0.67 21.72
N LYS A 290 5.34 0.38 22.53
CA LYS A 290 5.64 -0.98 22.99
C LYS A 290 4.49 -1.55 23.82
N GLU A 291 3.98 -0.81 24.80
CA GLU A 291 2.85 -1.27 25.62
C GLU A 291 1.58 -1.47 24.77
N VAL A 292 1.34 -0.64 23.76
CA VAL A 292 0.23 -0.85 22.84
C VAL A 292 0.44 -2.09 21.94
N ALA A 293 1.66 -2.30 21.45
CA ALA A 293 2.02 -3.48 20.68
C ALA A 293 1.98 -4.78 21.51
N GLU A 294 2.20 -4.69 22.82
CA GLU A 294 2.04 -5.80 23.77
C GLU A 294 0.57 -5.96 24.25
N GLY A 295 -0.29 -4.98 23.95
CA GLY A 295 -1.71 -5.01 24.30
C GLY A 295 -2.01 -4.57 25.74
N THR A 296 -1.04 -3.99 26.44
CA THR A 296 -1.19 -3.49 27.82
C THR A 296 -1.67 -2.04 27.89
N ALA A 297 -1.70 -1.32 26.76
CA ALA A 297 -2.25 0.01 26.62
C ALA A 297 -3.10 0.14 25.33
N PRO A 298 -4.14 0.99 25.28
CA PRO A 298 -4.95 1.17 24.08
C PRO A 298 -4.28 2.13 23.07
N TRP A 299 -4.44 1.85 21.77
CA TRP A 299 -3.90 2.69 20.69
C TRP A 299 -4.40 4.14 20.73
N SER A 300 -5.59 4.36 21.29
CA SER A 300 -6.15 5.70 21.44
C SER A 300 -5.32 6.66 22.30
N LEU A 301 -4.34 6.17 23.08
CA LEU A 301 -3.37 7.02 23.79
C LEU A 301 -2.25 7.55 22.89
N CYS A 302 -2.07 6.95 21.71
CA CYS A 302 -0.99 7.25 20.78
C CYS A 302 -1.48 8.03 19.55
N VAL A 303 -2.80 8.14 19.38
CA VAL A 303 -3.41 8.95 18.32
C VAL A 303 -3.60 10.36 18.86
N GLU A 304 -2.66 11.24 18.52
CA GLU A 304 -2.79 12.67 18.76
C GLU A 304 -4.09 13.20 18.11
N GLY A 305 -4.93 13.93 18.84
CA GLY A 305 -5.93 14.82 18.22
C GLY A 305 -7.34 14.32 18.21
N TRP A 306 -7.51 13.00 18.14
CA TRP A 306 -8.83 12.43 17.92
C TRP A 306 -9.63 12.37 19.23
N ARG A 307 -9.01 11.95 20.35
CA ARG A 307 -9.70 11.80 21.64
C ARG A 307 -9.87 13.11 22.41
N GLU A 308 -8.87 13.99 22.44
CA GLU A 308 -8.98 15.25 23.19
C GLU A 308 -10.04 16.18 22.58
N ALA A 309 -10.17 16.17 21.25
CA ALA A 309 -11.19 16.95 20.53
C ALA A 309 -12.60 16.33 20.63
N LEU A 310 -12.75 14.99 20.51
CA LEU A 310 -14.06 14.33 20.64
C LEU A 310 -14.58 14.25 22.09
N LEU A 311 -13.70 14.09 23.08
CA LEU A 311 -14.09 13.95 24.48
C LEU A 311 -14.14 15.29 25.23
N GLY A 312 -13.72 16.40 24.59
CA GLY A 312 -13.57 17.70 25.26
C GLY A 312 -12.49 17.69 26.35
N ILE A 313 -11.59 16.70 26.32
CA ILE A 313 -10.49 16.52 27.29
C ILE A 313 -9.23 17.05 26.62
N GLY A 314 -9.16 18.36 26.39
CA GLY A 314 -7.97 19.04 25.90
C GLY A 314 -7.70 20.22 26.80
N ASP A 315 -6.69 20.10 27.66
CA ASP A 315 -6.13 21.25 28.35
C ASP A 315 -5.60 22.21 27.26
N GLU A 316 -5.92 23.50 27.32
CA GLU A 316 -5.42 24.52 26.38
C GLU A 316 -3.87 24.57 26.35
N GLY A 317 -3.21 23.87 27.28
CA GLY A 317 -1.77 23.70 27.38
C GLY A 317 -1.12 22.52 26.63
N ILE A 318 -1.87 21.55 26.06
CA ILE A 318 -1.25 20.45 25.29
C ILE A 318 -0.95 20.96 23.88
N LYS A 319 0.22 21.57 23.72
CA LYS A 319 0.71 21.99 22.40
C LYS A 319 0.96 20.75 21.54
N TRP A 320 0.24 20.69 20.42
CA TRP A 320 0.28 19.75 19.28
C TRP A 320 1.66 19.55 18.61
N HIS A 321 2.75 20.00 19.24
CA HIS A 321 4.11 20.08 18.70
C HIS A 321 5.22 19.68 19.69
N THR A 322 4.88 19.03 20.81
CA THR A 322 5.87 18.72 21.87
C THR A 322 6.55 17.36 21.73
N SER A 323 6.09 16.52 20.81
CA SER A 323 6.73 15.26 20.40
C SER A 323 7.93 15.55 19.48
N SER A 324 9.12 15.64 20.07
CA SER A 324 10.38 15.80 19.33
C SER A 324 11.27 14.59 19.58
N TRP A 325 11.93 14.12 18.52
CA TRP A 325 13.02 13.16 18.65
C TRP A 325 14.20 13.81 19.37
N ASN A 326 14.67 13.17 20.43
CA ASN A 326 15.79 13.65 21.25
C ASN A 326 16.63 12.48 21.78
N PHE A 327 17.73 12.80 22.46
CA PHE A 327 18.66 11.81 23.02
C PHE A 327 18.03 10.84 24.02
N THR A 328 16.87 11.15 24.60
CA THR A 328 16.21 10.30 25.60
C THR A 328 15.22 9.30 25.01
N ASN A 329 14.71 9.54 23.80
CA ASN A 329 13.61 8.76 23.23
C ASN A 329 13.92 8.09 21.88
N TRP A 330 14.91 8.55 21.11
CA TRP A 330 15.10 8.07 19.73
C TRP A 330 15.32 6.55 19.66
N TYR A 331 16.12 6.02 20.59
CA TYR A 331 16.48 4.60 20.70
C TYR A 331 15.36 3.73 21.29
N GLN A 332 14.23 4.32 21.70
CA GLN A 332 13.05 3.59 22.16
C GLN A 332 12.10 3.25 21.00
N THR A 333 12.32 3.87 19.84
CA THR A 333 11.56 3.56 18.62
C THR A 333 12.16 2.37 17.88
N PRO A 334 11.36 1.53 17.18
CA PRO A 334 11.89 0.43 16.39
C PRO A 334 12.95 0.86 15.37
N ARG A 335 12.77 2.02 14.69
CA ARG A 335 13.78 2.53 13.73
C ARG A 335 15.06 3.00 14.41
N GLY A 336 14.96 3.64 15.58
CA GLY A 336 16.13 4.02 16.36
C GLY A 336 16.93 2.79 16.81
N VAL A 337 16.26 1.77 17.33
CA VAL A 337 16.89 0.48 17.65
C VAL A 337 17.56 -0.13 16.42
N LEU A 338 16.90 -0.15 15.27
CA LEU A 338 17.45 -0.71 14.04
C LEU A 338 18.74 0.01 13.59
N VAL A 339 18.76 1.34 13.59
CA VAL A 339 19.95 2.13 13.21
C VAL A 339 21.07 2.00 14.25
N LEU A 340 20.71 1.94 15.54
CA LEU A 340 21.68 1.69 16.61
C LEU A 340 22.32 0.30 16.46
N LEU A 341 21.52 -0.74 16.23
CA LEU A 341 22.01 -2.11 15.99
C LEU A 341 22.96 -2.18 14.79
N SER A 342 22.72 -1.38 13.74
CA SER A 342 23.63 -1.30 12.58
C SER A 342 25.05 -0.84 12.91
N GLN A 343 25.28 -0.20 14.07
CA GLN A 343 26.63 0.19 14.50
C GLN A 343 27.41 -0.99 15.09
N TYR A 344 26.73 -2.05 15.52
CA TYR A 344 27.33 -3.18 16.23
C TYR A 344 27.19 -4.51 15.50
N ILE A 345 26.17 -4.65 14.66
CA ILE A 345 25.81 -5.89 13.99
C ILE A 345 26.10 -5.76 12.50
N ALA A 346 27.20 -6.39 12.02
CA ALA A 346 27.65 -6.27 10.63
C ALA A 346 26.64 -6.77 9.58
N ALA A 347 25.70 -7.63 9.99
CA ALA A 347 24.61 -8.13 9.16
C ALA A 347 23.47 -7.10 8.96
N VAL A 348 23.45 -6.00 9.72
CA VAL A 348 22.45 -4.92 9.65
C VAL A 348 23.09 -3.67 9.05
N ASP A 349 22.63 -3.27 7.88
CA ASP A 349 22.95 -2.00 7.23
C ASP A 349 21.71 -1.10 7.25
N ALA A 350 21.55 -0.33 8.33
CA ALA A 350 20.43 0.58 8.52
C ALA A 350 20.94 2.00 8.78
N LYS A 351 20.45 2.97 7.99
CA LYS A 351 20.89 4.37 8.07
C LYS A 351 19.73 5.34 7.83
N TRP A 352 19.80 6.49 8.50
CA TRP A 352 18.87 7.59 8.29
C TRP A 352 19.13 8.31 6.97
N THR A 353 18.07 8.64 6.23
CA THR A 353 18.19 9.37 4.95
C THR A 353 17.74 10.82 5.02
N GLY A 354 17.19 11.25 6.16
CA GLY A 354 16.70 12.60 6.37
C GLY A 354 15.72 12.69 7.53
N ILE A 355 15.18 13.90 7.71
CA ILE A 355 14.25 14.24 8.80
C ILE A 355 12.84 14.40 8.21
N SER A 356 11.87 13.70 8.78
CA SER A 356 10.43 13.81 8.45
C SER A 356 9.56 14.19 9.65
N ARG A 357 10.09 14.10 10.87
CA ARG A 357 9.41 14.54 12.11
C ARG A 357 10.33 15.47 12.89
N ASN A 358 9.73 16.31 13.73
CA ASN A 358 10.46 17.24 14.58
C ASN A 358 11.54 16.52 15.39
N MET A 359 12.73 17.10 15.43
CA MET A 359 13.93 16.51 16.03
C MET A 359 14.83 17.63 16.55
N GLU A 360 15.45 17.41 17.71
CA GLU A 360 16.51 18.30 18.23
C GLU A 360 17.70 18.33 17.25
N PRO A 361 18.19 19.51 16.82
CA PRO A 361 19.28 19.61 15.84
C PRO A 361 20.54 18.83 16.24
N GLU A 362 20.89 18.85 17.53
CA GLU A 362 22.06 18.18 18.08
C GLU A 362 21.99 16.65 17.93
N LEU A 363 20.78 16.09 17.88
CA LEU A 363 20.60 14.66 17.63
C LEU A 363 20.93 14.28 16.18
N TRP A 364 20.58 15.13 15.21
CA TRP A 364 20.95 14.89 13.81
C TRP A 364 22.46 15.02 13.60
N GLU A 365 23.08 16.04 14.19
CA GLU A 365 24.54 16.20 14.18
C GLU A 365 25.24 14.97 14.77
N TYR A 366 24.72 14.41 15.85
CA TYR A 366 25.21 13.15 16.41
C TYR A 366 25.06 11.99 15.43
N PHE A 367 23.93 11.84 14.73
CA PHE A 367 23.77 10.80 13.73
C PHE A 367 24.78 10.93 12.58
N GLU A 368 25.10 12.13 12.14
CA GLU A 368 26.14 12.36 11.13
C GLU A 368 27.53 12.01 11.66
N ALA A 369 27.87 12.47 12.86
CA ALA A 369 29.17 12.22 13.50
C ALA A 369 29.44 10.72 13.74
N GLU A 370 28.41 9.96 14.11
CA GLU A 370 28.49 8.51 14.31
C GLU A 370 28.25 7.70 13.03
N ASN A 371 28.28 8.35 11.86
CA ASN A 371 28.08 7.72 10.55
C ASN A 371 26.75 6.96 10.44
N MET A 372 25.71 7.36 11.15
CA MET A 372 24.36 6.75 11.16
C MET A 372 23.47 7.25 10.01
N THR A 373 23.94 8.16 9.17
CA THR A 373 23.21 8.71 8.01
C THR A 373 23.75 8.16 6.68
N ALA A 374 22.92 8.14 5.65
CA ALA A 374 23.31 7.80 4.27
C ALA A 374 22.31 8.39 3.25
N PRO A 375 22.70 8.60 1.98
CA PRO A 375 21.75 8.96 0.94
C PRO A 375 20.61 7.93 0.79
N SER A 376 19.47 8.38 0.27
CA SER A 376 18.37 7.49 -0.10
C SER A 376 18.81 6.50 -1.18
N VAL A 377 18.45 5.23 -1.01
CA VAL A 377 18.70 4.15 -1.99
C VAL A 377 17.39 3.82 -2.71
N LYS A 378 17.43 3.72 -4.04
CA LYS A 378 16.22 3.38 -4.81
C LYS A 378 15.75 1.99 -4.45
N PHE A 379 14.44 1.76 -4.37
CA PHE A 379 13.90 0.48 -3.89
C PHE A 379 14.45 -0.73 -4.69
N TRP A 380 14.70 -0.56 -5.98
CA TRP A 380 15.26 -1.62 -6.82
C TRP A 380 16.73 -1.95 -6.49
N GLU A 381 17.53 -0.97 -6.10
CA GLU A 381 18.93 -1.21 -5.66
C GLU A 381 18.97 -1.98 -4.34
N GLN A 382 17.93 -1.82 -3.50
CA GLN A 382 17.80 -2.56 -2.25
C GLN A 382 17.61 -4.07 -2.49
N LEU A 383 17.12 -4.49 -3.67
CA LEU A 383 16.94 -5.91 -4.03
C LEU A 383 18.25 -6.68 -4.23
N ALA A 384 19.40 -5.99 -4.24
CA ALA A 384 20.71 -6.63 -4.19
C ALA A 384 20.99 -7.30 -2.82
N TYR A 385 20.15 -7.07 -1.81
CA TYR A 385 20.26 -7.63 -0.46
C TYR A 385 19.25 -8.77 -0.28
N LYS A 386 19.64 -9.81 0.46
CA LYS A 386 18.76 -10.94 0.77
C LYS A 386 17.61 -10.55 1.70
N TYR A 387 17.86 -9.61 2.62
CA TYR A 387 16.94 -9.30 3.70
C TYR A 387 16.46 -7.85 3.63
N GLY A 388 15.15 -7.68 3.60
CA GLY A 388 14.47 -6.38 3.77
C GLY A 388 13.68 -6.37 5.07
N ILE A 389 13.50 -5.20 5.68
CA ILE A 389 12.65 -5.06 6.87
C ILE A 389 11.47 -4.13 6.59
N ASN A 390 10.27 -4.58 6.95
CA ASN A 390 9.08 -3.75 7.02
C ASN A 390 8.93 -3.26 8.46
N ILE A 391 9.23 -1.99 8.65
CA ILE A 391 9.23 -1.31 9.95
C ILE A 391 8.35 -0.07 9.87
N GLU A 392 7.45 0.07 10.83
CA GLU A 392 6.44 1.12 10.86
C GLU A 392 7.09 2.52 10.86
N GLY A 393 6.31 3.52 10.46
CA GLY A 393 6.67 4.94 10.48
C GLY A 393 5.54 5.74 11.07
N THR A 394 5.01 6.71 10.30
CA THR A 394 3.81 7.44 10.70
C THR A 394 2.65 6.47 10.92
N GLY A 395 2.48 5.48 10.05
CA GLY A 395 1.58 4.35 10.30
C GLY A 395 2.30 3.03 10.01
N ILE A 396 1.54 1.99 9.72
CA ILE A 396 2.09 0.70 9.30
C ILE A 396 2.95 0.83 8.01
N GLY A 397 4.03 0.06 7.95
CA GLY A 397 4.89 0.02 6.77
C GLY A 397 4.25 -0.73 5.60
N ASP A 398 4.34 -0.16 4.41
CA ASP A 398 3.85 -0.71 3.14
C ASP A 398 4.96 -1.37 2.32
N ARG A 399 6.18 -1.47 2.87
CA ARG A 399 7.35 -1.92 2.13
C ARG A 399 7.33 -3.40 1.83
N ILE A 400 6.65 -4.16 2.68
CA ILE A 400 6.51 -5.61 2.55
C ILE A 400 6.05 -6.03 1.16
N TYR A 401 5.06 -5.34 0.57
CA TYR A 401 4.50 -5.74 -0.72
C TYR A 401 5.52 -5.65 -1.87
N TRP A 402 6.33 -4.58 -1.94
CA TRP A 402 7.35 -4.48 -2.98
C TRP A 402 8.59 -5.33 -2.68
N GLN A 403 8.93 -5.52 -1.40
CA GLN A 403 10.05 -6.40 -1.01
C GLN A 403 9.76 -7.86 -1.36
N MET A 404 8.50 -8.30 -1.19
CA MET A 404 8.02 -9.61 -1.62
C MET A 404 8.09 -9.78 -3.14
N LEU A 405 7.56 -8.82 -3.92
CA LEU A 405 7.69 -8.82 -5.39
C LEU A 405 9.16 -8.85 -5.84
N GLY A 406 10.05 -8.23 -5.06
CA GLY A 406 11.49 -8.24 -5.30
C GLY A 406 12.21 -9.54 -4.88
N GLY A 407 11.52 -10.51 -4.30
CA GLY A 407 12.09 -11.78 -3.85
C GLY A 407 13.08 -11.66 -2.69
N GLN A 408 12.92 -10.67 -1.81
CA GLN A 408 13.67 -10.62 -0.55
C GLN A 408 12.99 -11.50 0.51
N VAL A 409 13.75 -11.96 1.50
CA VAL A 409 13.11 -12.35 2.77
C VAL A 409 12.73 -11.06 3.48
N VAL A 410 11.43 -10.88 3.67
CA VAL A 410 10.91 -9.74 4.42
C VAL A 410 10.88 -10.10 5.90
N LEU A 411 11.57 -9.32 6.72
CA LEU A 411 11.38 -9.33 8.15
C LEU A 411 10.30 -8.30 8.50
N ASN A 412 9.20 -8.73 9.10
CA ASN A 412 8.08 -7.86 9.45
C ASN A 412 7.93 -7.79 10.96
N HIS A 413 8.12 -6.60 11.55
CA HIS A 413 7.91 -6.44 12.98
C HIS A 413 6.43 -6.37 13.34
N GLU A 414 6.11 -6.80 14.56
CA GLU A 414 4.81 -6.54 15.16
C GLU A 414 4.58 -5.03 15.26
N THR A 415 3.33 -4.61 15.06
CA THR A 415 2.89 -3.22 15.16
C THR A 415 1.51 -3.18 15.82
N PRO A 416 1.15 -2.10 16.53
CA PRO A 416 -0.20 -1.92 17.07
C PRO A 416 -1.27 -1.65 16.00
N GLN A 417 -0.88 -1.51 14.72
CA GLN A 417 -1.76 -1.29 13.59
C GLN A 417 -1.88 -2.55 12.71
N VAL A 418 -2.92 -2.61 11.90
CA VAL A 418 -3.24 -3.73 11.02
C VAL A 418 -3.46 -3.18 9.61
N SER A 419 -2.79 -3.77 8.61
CA SER A 419 -3.05 -3.51 7.19
C SER A 419 -3.80 -4.67 6.54
N TRP A 420 -4.15 -4.48 5.27
CA TRP A 420 -4.77 -5.53 4.45
C TRP A 420 -3.81 -6.70 4.18
N LEU A 421 -4.33 -7.93 4.19
CA LEU A 421 -3.66 -9.22 3.96
C LEU A 421 -2.59 -9.70 4.96
N LEU A 422 -1.99 -8.81 5.77
CA LEU A 422 -0.97 -9.25 6.73
C LEU A 422 -1.58 -10.04 7.88
N ALA A 423 -1.01 -11.21 8.16
CA ALA A 423 -1.26 -11.91 9.41
C ALA A 423 -0.59 -11.16 10.55
N GLU A 424 -1.26 -11.12 11.68
CA GLU A 424 -0.72 -10.52 12.90
C GLU A 424 -0.28 -11.64 13.86
N PRO A 425 1.03 -11.93 13.99
CA PRO A 425 1.52 -13.06 14.78
C PRO A 425 1.08 -13.01 16.24
N SER A 426 0.95 -11.79 16.79
CA SER A 426 0.55 -11.53 18.17
C SER A 426 -0.96 -11.31 18.34
N ALA A 427 -1.74 -11.27 17.24
CA ALA A 427 -3.20 -11.10 17.31
C ALA A 427 -3.92 -12.39 16.88
N PRO A 428 -4.73 -13.01 17.76
CA PRO A 428 -5.45 -14.24 17.42
C PRO A 428 -6.55 -14.08 16.36
N THR A 429 -6.89 -12.83 15.98
CA THR A 429 -8.09 -12.51 15.19
C THR A 429 -7.83 -12.17 13.71
N ARG A 430 -6.58 -11.93 13.28
CA ARG A 430 -6.27 -11.75 11.85
C ARG A 430 -5.22 -12.74 11.41
N ARG A 431 -5.65 -13.83 10.78
CA ARG A 431 -4.75 -14.84 10.24
C ARG A 431 -4.20 -14.42 8.89
N GLY A 432 -4.90 -13.54 8.14
CA GLY A 432 -4.45 -12.85 6.92
C GLY A 432 -4.05 -13.76 5.76
N ALA A 433 -4.01 -13.28 4.52
CA ALA A 433 -3.48 -14.09 3.42
C ALA A 433 -1.95 -14.32 3.51
N LEU A 434 -1.20 -13.36 4.05
CA LEU A 434 0.25 -13.42 4.20
C LEU A 434 0.64 -14.07 5.53
N LYS A 435 1.13 -15.31 5.46
CA LYS A 435 1.48 -16.12 6.64
C LYS A 435 2.95 -15.99 7.12
N PRO A 436 3.21 -15.97 8.45
CA PRO A 436 4.56 -16.01 9.02
C PRO A 436 5.31 -17.29 8.65
N TYR A 437 6.62 -17.18 8.44
CA TYR A 437 7.56 -18.22 7.99
C TYR A 437 7.21 -18.92 6.67
N GLN A 438 6.13 -18.51 6.00
CA GLN A 438 5.81 -18.87 4.63
C GLN A 438 6.10 -17.69 3.69
N HIS A 439 5.71 -16.48 4.07
CA HIS A 439 5.85 -15.29 3.23
C HIS A 439 6.75 -14.21 3.85
N PHE A 440 6.90 -14.19 5.17
CA PHE A 440 7.78 -13.24 5.87
C PHE A 440 8.28 -13.84 7.19
N VAL A 441 9.34 -13.28 7.77
CA VAL A 441 9.84 -13.65 9.10
C VAL A 441 9.32 -12.63 10.13
N PRO A 442 8.52 -13.04 11.13
CA PRO A 442 8.03 -12.13 12.15
C PRO A 442 9.14 -11.67 13.09
N LEU A 443 9.07 -10.41 13.53
CA LEU A 443 9.93 -9.82 14.55
C LEU A 443 9.08 -9.23 15.67
N ARG A 444 9.63 -9.19 16.88
CA ARG A 444 9.03 -8.43 17.99
C ARG A 444 9.00 -6.95 17.67
N PHE A 445 8.02 -6.23 18.24
CA PHE A 445 7.92 -4.78 18.11
C PHE A 445 9.24 -4.06 18.45
N ASP A 446 9.88 -4.47 19.55
CA ASP A 446 11.11 -3.90 20.08
C ASP A 446 12.41 -4.40 19.39
N LEU A 447 12.28 -5.24 18.35
CA LEU A 447 13.38 -5.83 17.60
C LEU A 447 14.35 -6.67 18.45
N ALA A 448 13.96 -7.09 19.67
CA ALA A 448 14.84 -7.83 20.56
C ALA A 448 15.29 -9.19 19.97
N ASP A 449 14.53 -9.76 19.04
CA ASP A 449 14.86 -11.01 18.35
C ASP A 449 15.50 -10.82 16.96
N LEU A 450 15.79 -9.58 16.52
CA LEU A 450 16.30 -9.31 15.18
C LEU A 450 17.62 -10.03 14.88
N VAL A 451 18.59 -9.98 15.79
CA VAL A 451 19.90 -10.60 15.60
C VAL A 451 19.76 -12.12 15.47
N ASP A 452 18.99 -12.74 16.37
CA ASP A 452 18.71 -14.18 16.35
C ASP A 452 18.02 -14.62 15.05
N ARG A 453 17.06 -13.81 14.53
CA ARG A 453 16.42 -14.09 13.23
C ARG A 453 17.41 -14.02 12.07
N LEU A 454 18.30 -13.04 12.05
CA LEU A 454 19.29 -12.90 10.99
C LEU A 454 20.31 -14.05 11.01
N GLU A 455 20.80 -14.44 12.19
CA GLU A 455 21.68 -15.61 12.33
C GLU A 455 20.99 -16.91 11.92
N TRP A 456 19.70 -17.06 12.26
CA TRP A 456 18.92 -18.21 11.83
C TRP A 456 18.76 -18.25 10.30
N LEU A 457 18.47 -17.12 9.66
CA LEU A 457 18.38 -17.03 8.21
C LEU A 457 19.70 -17.37 7.52
N GLU A 458 20.82 -16.87 8.04
CA GLU A 458 22.16 -17.16 7.53
C GLU A 458 22.51 -18.66 7.64
N ARG A 459 22.21 -19.29 8.78
CA ARG A 459 22.44 -20.74 8.99
C ARG A 459 21.51 -21.62 8.16
N ASN A 460 20.38 -21.09 7.69
CA ASN A 460 19.35 -21.81 6.96
C ASN A 460 19.06 -21.16 5.59
N ASP A 461 20.10 -20.86 4.81
CA ASP A 461 19.97 -20.09 3.55
C ASP A 461 18.97 -20.69 2.55
N GLU A 462 18.89 -22.01 2.43
CA GLU A 462 17.90 -22.68 1.57
C GLU A 462 16.46 -22.49 2.06
N LEU A 463 16.25 -22.43 3.37
CA LEU A 463 14.93 -22.13 3.93
C LEU A 463 14.60 -20.64 3.73
N ALA A 464 15.58 -19.75 3.92
CA ALA A 464 15.45 -18.32 3.61
C ALA A 464 15.05 -18.11 2.14
N ARG A 465 15.72 -18.80 1.21
CA ARG A 465 15.38 -18.80 -0.22
C ARG A 465 13.93 -19.24 -0.46
N ARG A 466 13.49 -20.36 0.16
CA ARG A 466 12.11 -20.84 0.02
C ARG A 466 11.07 -19.84 0.54
N ILE A 467 11.35 -19.14 1.64
CA ILE A 467 10.46 -18.08 2.16
C ILE A 467 10.37 -16.95 1.15
N ALA A 468 11.51 -16.47 0.64
CA ALA A 468 11.55 -15.42 -0.37
C ALA A 468 10.78 -15.81 -1.65
N GLU A 469 11.02 -17.01 -2.18
CA GLU A 469 10.35 -17.53 -3.38
C GLU A 469 8.85 -17.70 -3.17
N SER A 470 8.42 -18.24 -2.02
CA SER A 470 7.00 -18.37 -1.68
C SER A 470 6.33 -17.00 -1.56
N SER A 471 7.01 -16.02 -0.96
CA SER A 471 6.52 -14.64 -0.85
C SER A 471 6.37 -13.98 -2.23
N GLN A 472 7.38 -14.13 -3.09
CA GLN A 472 7.39 -13.56 -4.43
C GLN A 472 6.30 -14.16 -5.29
N MET A 473 6.15 -15.49 -5.28
CA MET A 473 5.11 -16.19 -6.02
C MET A 473 3.71 -15.75 -5.58
N PHE A 474 3.47 -15.59 -4.27
CA PHE A 474 2.21 -15.04 -3.77
C PHE A 474 1.98 -13.62 -4.30
N ALA A 475 2.99 -12.75 -4.21
CA ALA A 475 2.90 -11.37 -4.64
C ALA A 475 2.65 -11.22 -6.14
N GLU A 476 3.35 -11.98 -6.98
CA GLU A 476 3.18 -11.99 -8.44
C GLU A 476 1.76 -12.45 -8.84
N ARG A 477 1.17 -13.38 -8.08
CA ARG A 477 -0.17 -13.89 -8.36
C ARG A 477 -1.28 -12.98 -7.83
N HIS A 478 -1.12 -12.43 -6.63
CA HIS A 478 -2.21 -11.84 -5.86
C HIS A 478 -2.05 -10.34 -5.56
N LEU A 479 -0.84 -9.79 -5.70
CA LEU A 479 -0.52 -8.39 -5.41
C LEU A 479 -0.19 -7.57 -6.67
N GLY A 480 -0.41 -8.12 -7.86
CA GLY A 480 -0.42 -7.36 -9.11
C GLY A 480 -1.59 -6.39 -9.17
N TYR A 481 -1.46 -5.32 -9.96
CA TYR A 481 -2.47 -4.24 -10.04
C TYR A 481 -3.90 -4.74 -10.35
N ASP A 482 -4.06 -5.70 -11.28
CA ASP A 482 -5.37 -6.30 -11.59
C ASP A 482 -5.96 -7.07 -10.41
N SER A 483 -5.12 -7.82 -9.69
CA SER A 483 -5.51 -8.63 -8.53
C SER A 483 -5.89 -7.76 -7.33
N ILE A 484 -5.19 -6.63 -7.13
CA ILE A 484 -5.51 -5.62 -6.11
C ILE A 484 -6.88 -5.00 -6.37
N LEU A 485 -7.14 -4.57 -7.61
CA LEU A 485 -8.44 -3.97 -7.97
C LEU A 485 -9.57 -5.00 -7.89
N PHE A 486 -9.27 -6.28 -8.19
CA PHE A 486 -10.24 -7.35 -8.00
C PHE A 486 -10.54 -7.61 -6.52
N TYR A 487 -9.52 -7.63 -5.65
CA TYR A 487 -9.71 -7.67 -4.18
C TYR A 487 -10.60 -6.49 -3.73
N PHE A 488 -10.29 -5.29 -4.20
CA PHE A 488 -11.05 -4.08 -3.86
C PHE A 488 -12.53 -4.17 -4.29
N ASP A 489 -12.81 -4.66 -5.51
CA ASP A 489 -14.18 -4.94 -5.97
C ASP A 489 -14.92 -5.90 -5.05
N ARG A 490 -14.26 -6.99 -4.61
CA ARG A 490 -14.86 -7.97 -3.69
C ARG A 490 -15.20 -7.36 -2.34
N VAL A 491 -14.30 -6.57 -1.75
CA VAL A 491 -14.55 -5.84 -0.49
C VAL A 491 -15.79 -4.95 -0.63
N ILE A 492 -15.83 -4.14 -1.69
CA ILE A 492 -16.88 -3.15 -1.91
C ILE A 492 -18.25 -3.80 -2.15
N ARG A 493 -18.31 -4.88 -2.93
CA ARG A 493 -19.56 -5.59 -3.20
C ARG A 493 -20.06 -6.39 -1.99
N ARG A 494 -19.17 -7.00 -1.21
CA ARG A 494 -19.51 -7.64 0.07
C ARG A 494 -20.11 -6.60 1.01
N TYR A 495 -19.45 -5.46 1.16
CA TYR A 495 -19.94 -4.34 1.93
C TYR A 495 -21.33 -3.87 1.49
N ALA A 496 -21.52 -3.61 0.19
CA ALA A 496 -22.80 -3.15 -0.35
C ALA A 496 -23.94 -4.15 -0.08
N SER A 497 -23.68 -5.44 -0.29
CA SER A 497 -24.66 -6.52 -0.12
C SER A 497 -25.09 -6.71 1.33
N ASP A 498 -24.12 -6.71 2.25
CA ASP A 498 -24.34 -7.26 3.58
C ASP A 498 -24.57 -6.20 4.64
N HIS A 499 -24.09 -4.98 4.39
CA HIS A 499 -23.96 -3.93 5.40
C HIS A 499 -24.71 -2.63 5.06
N LEU A 500 -25.22 -2.47 3.84
CA LEU A 500 -26.13 -1.37 3.50
C LEU A 500 -27.60 -1.83 3.59
N LYS A 501 -28.50 -0.92 3.99
CA LYS A 501 -29.95 -1.15 4.13
C LYS A 501 -30.73 -0.82 2.87
#